data_AF-A0A7X5IG67-F1
#
_entry.id   AF-A0A7X5IG67-F1
#
_cell.length_a   1.000
_cell.length_b   1.000
_cell.length_c   1.000
_cell.angle_alpha   90.00
_cell.angle_beta   90.00
_cell.angle_gamma   90.00
#
_symmetry.space_group_name_H-M   'P 1'
#
loop_
_entity.id
_entity.type
_entity.pdbx_description
1 polymer ?
#
loop_
_entity_poly.entity_id
_entity_poly.type
_entity_poly.pdbx_seq_one_letter_code
_entity_poly.pdbx_strand_id
1 'polypeptide(L)' 'YERLCRERGLDAMYLTVNKKNEMAIRAYKKHGFEIIDAVETDIGEGFIMDDYIMEKKLK' A
#
# COMPACT_ATOMS: atom_id res chain seq x y z
N TYR A 1 -4.97 -0.04 13.70
CA TYR A 1 -5.56 -1.14 12.90
C TYR A 1 -4.91 -2.49 13.15
N GLU A 2 -3.59 -2.57 13.39
CA GLU A 2 -2.89 -3.85 13.64
C GLU A 2 -3.54 -4.74 14.71
N ARG A 3 -3.91 -4.17 15.86
CA ARG A 3 -4.63 -4.91 16.93
C ARG A 3 -5.93 -5.54 16.40
N LEU A 4 -6.74 -4.76 15.70
CA LEU A 4 -8.01 -5.22 15.12
C LEU A 4 -7.80 -6.30 14.06
N CYS A 5 -6.75 -6.18 13.25
CA CYS A 5 -6.40 -7.20 12.26
C CYS A 5 -5.99 -8.51 12.93
N ARG A 6 -5.19 -8.44 14.00
CA ARG A 6 -4.82 -9.62 14.81
C ARG A 6 -6.03 -10.25 15.50
N GLU A 7 -6.91 -9.45 16.10
CA GLU A 7 -8.17 -9.91 16.71
C GLU A 7 -9.09 -10.61 15.69
N ARG A 8 -9.01 -10.23 14.41
CA ARG A 8 -9.77 -10.83 13.31
C ARG A 8 -9.04 -11.97 12.58
N GLY A 9 -7.83 -12.34 13.02
CA GLY A 9 -7.03 -13.39 12.37
C GLY A 9 -6.59 -13.03 10.95
N LEU A 10 -6.36 -11.75 10.65
CA LEU A 10 -5.84 -11.30 9.37
C LEU A 10 -4.30 -11.34 9.36
N ASP A 11 -3.72 -11.80 8.26
CA ASP A 11 -2.27 -11.99 8.14
C ASP A 11 -1.48 -10.72 7.79
N ALA A 12 -2.13 -9.76 7.12
CA ALA A 12 -1.48 -8.56 6.62
C ALA A 12 -2.46 -7.39 6.46
N MET A 13 -1.89 -6.18 6.35
CA MET A 13 -2.57 -4.96 5.94
C MET A 13 -2.06 -4.52 4.56
N TYR A 14 -2.95 -3.99 3.72
CA TYR A 14 -2.63 -3.51 2.39
C TYR A 14 -3.07 -2.06 2.20
N LEU A 15 -2.34 -1.32 1.37
CA LEU A 15 -2.70 0.00 0.89
C LEU A 15 -2.15 0.22 -0.52
N THR A 16 -2.73 1.17 -1.24
CA THR A 16 -2.13 1.72 -2.46
C THR A 16 -1.54 3.09 -2.19
N VAL A 17 -0.44 3.42 -2.85
CA VAL A 17 0.17 4.75 -2.78
C VAL A 17 0.68 5.16 -4.15
N ASN A 18 0.36 6.37 -4.57
CA ASN A 18 0.83 6.90 -5.85
C ASN A 18 2.36 6.87 -5.93
N LYS A 19 2.90 6.36 -7.05
CA LYS A 19 4.36 6.19 -7.23
C LYS A 19 5.14 7.49 -7.13
N LYS A 20 4.50 8.64 -7.41
CA LYS A 20 5.11 9.97 -7.30
C LYS A 20 5.08 10.52 -5.86
N ASN A 21 4.36 9.90 -4.93
CA ASN A 21 4.31 10.32 -3.54
C ASN A 21 5.44 9.68 -2.72
N GLU A 22 6.67 10.10 -3.00
CA GLU A 22 7.85 9.55 -2.33
C GLU A 22 7.83 9.72 -0.81
N MET A 23 7.23 10.80 -0.32
CA MET A 23 7.13 11.06 1.12
C MET A 23 6.25 10.01 1.81
N ALA A 24 5.08 9.71 1.24
CA ALA A 24 4.21 8.67 1.76
C ALA A 24 4.87 7.28 1.66
N ILE A 25 5.51 6.97 0.53
CA ILE A 25 6.23 5.70 0.34
C ILE A 25 7.30 5.52 1.43
N ARG A 26 8.10 6.56 1.70
CA ARG A 26 9.11 6.52 2.78
C ARG A 26 8.47 6.34 4.16
N ALA A 27 7.36 7.02 4.43
CA ALA A 27 6.63 6.87 5.68
C ALA A 27 6.12 5.43 5.87
N TYR A 28 5.48 4.84 4.86
CA TYR A 28 4.98 3.47 4.92
C TYR A 28 6.11 2.45 5.08
N LYS A 29 7.23 2.61 4.35
CA LYS A 29 8.44 1.78 4.54
C LYS A 29 8.95 1.84 5.98
N LYS A 30 9.01 3.04 6.58
CA LYS A 30 9.40 3.21 7.98
C LYS A 30 8.43 2.53 8.96
N HIS A 31 7.14 2.45 8.61
CA HIS A 31 6.12 1.75 9.39
C HIS A 31 6.04 0.24 9.14
N GLY A 32 6.97 -0.33 8.36
CA GLY A 32 7.07 -1.77 8.10
C GLY A 32 6.21 -2.25 6.93
N PHE A 33 5.79 -1.36 6.05
CA PHE A 33 5.18 -1.75 4.77
C PHE A 33 6.26 -1.96 3.71
N GLU A 34 6.04 -2.94 2.85
CA GLU A 34 6.90 -3.26 1.71
C GLU A 34 6.09 -3.12 0.42
N ILE A 35 6.73 -2.69 -0.67
CA ILE A 35 6.08 -2.68 -1.98
C ILE A 35 6.03 -4.13 -2.46
N ILE A 36 4.83 -4.62 -2.73
CA ILE A 36 4.62 -5.99 -3.23
C ILE A 36 4.17 -6.04 -4.68
N ASP A 37 3.62 -4.94 -5.19
CA ASP A 37 3.15 -4.86 -6.57
C ASP A 37 3.09 -3.40 -7.05
N ALA A 38 2.93 -3.21 -8.35
CA ALA A 38 2.78 -1.94 -9.03
C ALA A 38 1.63 -2.02 -10.03
N VAL A 39 0.64 -1.12 -9.89
CA VAL A 39 -0.57 -1.14 -10.70
C VAL A 39 -0.74 0.20 -11.40
N GLU A 40 -0.98 0.13 -12.71
CA GLU A 40 -1.40 1.25 -13.53
C GLU A 40 -2.88 1.07 -13.87
N THR A 41 -3.72 1.98 -13.39
CA THR A 41 -5.16 1.97 -13.67
C THR A 41 -5.49 3.13 -14.58
N ASP A 42 -6.04 2.85 -15.76
CA ASP A 42 -6.66 3.89 -16.57
C ASP A 42 -7.93 4.38 -15.86
N ILE A 43 -7.95 5.65 -15.52
CA ILE A 43 -9.09 6.29 -14.84
C ILE A 43 -9.94 7.15 -15.80
N GLY A 44 -9.69 7.03 -17.10
CA GLY A 44 -10.36 7.77 -18.16
C GLY A 44 -9.68 9.09 -18.50
N GLU A 45 -10.14 9.71 -19.58
CA GLU A 45 -9.68 11.03 -20.06
C GLU A 45 -8.17 11.15 -20.31
N GLY A 46 -7.49 10.02 -20.54
CA GLY A 46 -6.04 9.98 -20.78
C GLY A 46 -5.20 10.04 -19.50
N PHE A 47 -5.80 9.86 -18.32
CA PHE A 47 -5.09 9.81 -17.06
C PHE A 47 -4.87 8.38 -16.60
N ILE A 48 -3.66 8.09 -16.13
CA ILE A 48 -3.28 6.81 -15.53
C ILE A 48 -2.97 7.04 -14.06
N MET A 49 -3.67 6.31 -13.19
CA MET A 49 -3.33 6.20 -11.78
C MET A 49 -2.23 5.16 -11.64
N ASP A 50 -1.02 5.66 -11.43
CA ASP A 50 0.20 4.88 -11.31
C ASP A 50 0.59 4.70 -9.83
N ASP A 51 0.21 3.57 -9.24
CA ASP A 51 0.27 3.30 -7.81
C ASP A 51 1.15 2.07 -7.48
N TYR A 52 1.75 2.06 -6.29
CA TYR A 52 2.29 0.87 -5.65
C TYR A 52 1.25 0.23 -4.75
N ILE A 53 1.16 -1.10 -4.75
CA ILE A 53 0.52 -1.87 -3.67
C ILE A 53 1.57 -2.14 -2.61
N MET A 54 1.30 -1.72 -1.38
CA MET A 54 2.17 -1.96 -0.23
C MET A 54 1.50 -2.88 0.80
N GLU A 55 2.26 -3.83 1.33
CA GLU A 55 1.85 -4.81 2.33
C GLU A 55 2.62 -4.62 3.64
N LYS A 56 1.93 -4.71 4.77
CA LYS A 56 2.55 -4.94 6.08
C LYS A 56 2.06 -6.25 6.68
N LYS A 57 2.95 -7.22 6.84
CA LYS A 57 2.65 -8.50 7.52
C LYS A 57 2.48 -8.28 9.01
N LEU A 58 1.53 -8.98 9.63
CA LEU A 58 1.14 -8.81 11.03
C LEU A 58 1.68 -9.88 11.99
N LYS A 59 2.60 -10.72 11.49
CA LYS A 59 3.26 -11.82 12.21
C LYS A 59 3.65 -11.46 13.65
#